data_AF-A0A965PCY9-F1
#
_entry.id   AF-A0A965PCY9-F1
#
_cell.length_a   1.000
_cell.length_b   1.000
_cell.length_c   1.000
_cell.angle_alpha   90.00
_cell.angle_beta   90.00
_cell.angle_gamma   90.00
#
_symmetry.space_group_name_H-M   'P 1'
#
loop_
_entity.id
_entity.type
_entity.pdbx_description
1 polymer ?
#
loop_
_entity_poly.entity_id
_entity_poly.type
_entity_poly.pdbx_seq_one_letter_code
_entity_poly.pdbx_strand_id
1 'polypeptide(L)'
;MKPRKIPRRHKEKVVYVDGPNLFVIALAPSFNDKITESNASIIQTNTYSLKQWEIANCGKKINMKDFFALDASNCLDCPYSGNSGTGDCYTHKYQQYTGFLSQLRSIKREHLTPFNEDKRTRILSLSEGRYIRFGTYGEPSLMDATLVSQMARVASTWTGYTHQWAKDWAKPYASWFMASVHTESEVELAGEIDYRSFLAKGKDDPVVGVRCPASKEAGYKSTCEKCGLCSGILGKGKKAVSINVH
;
A
#
# COMPACT_ATOMS: atom_id res chain seq x y z
N MET A 1 -22.91 -31.73 -7.60
CA MET A 1 -21.99 -31.48 -6.46
C MET A 1 -22.37 -30.16 -5.80
N LYS A 2 -22.73 -30.16 -4.52
CA LYS A 2 -22.87 -28.91 -3.75
C LYS A 2 -21.50 -28.22 -3.70
N PRO A 3 -21.39 -26.91 -3.95
CA PRO A 3 -20.11 -26.22 -3.84
C PRO A 3 -19.59 -26.39 -2.41
N ARG A 4 -18.37 -26.95 -2.28
CA ARG A 4 -17.66 -27.03 -1.00
C ARG A 4 -17.61 -25.62 -0.40
N LYS A 5 -18.24 -25.43 0.76
CA LYS A 5 -18.07 -24.21 1.55
C LYS A 5 -16.58 -24.08 1.85
N ILE A 6 -15.92 -23.13 1.20
CA ILE A 6 -14.53 -22.75 1.49
C ILE A 6 -14.50 -22.31 2.95
N PRO A 7 -13.61 -22.83 3.81
CA PRO A 7 -13.52 -22.40 5.20
C PRO A 7 -13.31 -20.89 5.22
N ARG A 8 -14.06 -20.17 6.07
CA ARG A 8 -13.84 -18.73 6.28
C ARG A 8 -12.43 -18.56 6.86
N ARG A 9 -11.41 -18.34 6.00
CA ARG A 9 -10.06 -17.98 6.47
C ARG A 9 -10.21 -16.68 7.25
N HIS A 10 -9.89 -16.73 8.54
CA HIS A 10 -10.05 -15.60 9.46
C HIS A 10 -9.23 -14.41 8.95
N LYS A 11 -9.91 -13.28 8.71
CA LYS A 11 -9.23 -12.00 8.45
C LYS A 11 -8.77 -11.45 9.79
N GLU A 12 -7.47 -11.44 10.01
CA GLU A 12 -6.88 -10.81 11.18
C GLU A 12 -6.41 -9.40 10.84
N LYS A 13 -6.55 -8.47 11.79
CA LYS A 13 -6.03 -7.11 11.63
C LYS A 13 -5.58 -6.53 12.95
N VAL A 14 -4.54 -5.72 12.90
CA VAL A 14 -4.16 -4.79 13.95
C VAL A 14 -4.39 -3.39 13.43
N VAL A 15 -4.92 -2.52 14.29
CA VAL A 15 -5.16 -1.12 13.96
C VAL A 15 -4.60 -0.23 15.06
N TYR A 16 -4.12 0.94 14.69
CA TYR A 16 -3.74 1.97 15.65
C TYR A 16 -3.97 3.35 15.06
N VAL A 17 -4.09 4.32 15.96
CA VAL A 17 -4.19 5.73 15.62
C VAL A 17 -2.85 6.40 15.90
N ASP A 18 -2.43 7.26 14.99
CA ASP A 18 -1.35 8.21 15.23
C ASP A 18 -1.71 9.55 14.56
N GLY A 19 -1.74 10.61 15.37
CA GLY A 19 -2.29 11.90 15.01
C GLY A 19 -3.69 11.80 14.36
N PRO A 20 -3.89 12.37 13.15
CA PRO A 20 -5.17 12.34 12.43
C PRO A 20 -5.44 11.02 11.67
N ASN A 21 -4.53 10.04 11.73
CA ASN A 21 -4.52 8.88 10.85
C ASN A 21 -4.82 7.57 11.59
N LEU A 22 -5.54 6.69 10.91
CA LEU A 22 -5.82 5.32 11.28
C LEU A 22 -5.01 4.37 10.39
N PHE A 23 -4.11 3.63 11.00
CA PHE A 23 -3.30 2.61 10.34
C PHE A 23 -3.98 1.26 10.50
N VAL A 24 -4.09 0.52 9.39
CA VAL A 24 -4.70 -0.81 9.35
C VAL A 24 -3.71 -1.78 8.72
N ILE A 25 -3.24 -2.74 9.50
CA ILE A 25 -2.38 -3.83 9.07
C ILE A 25 -3.23 -5.09 9.06
N ALA A 26 -3.59 -5.58 7.88
CA ALA A 26 -4.53 -6.68 7.72
C ALA A 26 -3.88 -7.88 7.05
N LEU A 27 -4.06 -9.06 7.66
CA LEU A 27 -3.78 -10.35 7.05
C LEU A 27 -5.04 -10.84 6.35
N ALA A 28 -5.01 -10.88 5.02
CA ALA A 28 -6.14 -11.32 4.21
C ALA A 28 -5.69 -11.99 2.91
N PRO A 29 -6.49 -12.92 2.37
CA PRO A 29 -6.28 -13.43 1.02
C PRO A 29 -6.32 -12.30 0.00
N SER A 30 -5.36 -12.28 -0.93
CA SER A 30 -5.41 -11.43 -2.11
C SER A 30 -5.88 -12.25 -3.32
N PHE A 31 -6.96 -11.81 -3.96
CA PHE A 31 -7.50 -12.44 -5.18
C PHE A 31 -7.04 -11.75 -6.47
N ASN A 32 -5.99 -10.94 -6.36
CA ASN A 32 -5.39 -10.27 -7.50
C ASN A 32 -4.20 -11.09 -7.98
N ASP A 33 -4.31 -11.67 -9.17
CA ASP A 33 -3.31 -12.53 -9.78
C ASP A 33 -1.98 -11.82 -10.02
N LYS A 34 -1.97 -10.48 -10.13
CA LYS A 34 -0.73 -9.69 -10.15
C LYS A 34 0.03 -9.74 -8.81
N ILE A 35 -0.69 -9.93 -7.71
CA ILE A 35 -0.15 -9.82 -6.35
C ILE A 35 0.31 -11.18 -5.82
N THR A 36 -0.48 -12.23 -5.99
CA THR A 36 -0.20 -13.62 -5.56
C THR A 36 -0.87 -14.61 -6.51
N GLU A 37 -0.29 -15.80 -6.70
CA GLU A 37 -0.83 -16.85 -7.58
C GLU A 37 -1.75 -17.84 -6.85
N SER A 38 -1.76 -17.83 -5.51
CA SER A 38 -2.35 -18.91 -4.70
C SER A 38 -3.46 -18.44 -3.78
N ASN A 39 -4.01 -17.25 -4.03
CA ASN A 39 -4.88 -16.54 -3.07
C ASN A 39 -4.26 -16.55 -1.66
N ALA A 40 -2.93 -16.38 -1.60
CA ALA A 40 -2.19 -16.43 -0.36
C ALA A 40 -2.68 -15.31 0.56
N SER A 41 -2.69 -15.60 1.86
CA SER A 41 -2.93 -14.57 2.86
C SER A 41 -1.66 -13.73 2.97
N ILE A 42 -1.78 -12.44 2.64
CA ILE A 42 -0.68 -11.49 2.64
C ILE A 42 -0.98 -10.37 3.64
N ILE A 43 0.04 -9.65 4.07
CA ILE A 43 -0.15 -8.42 4.83
C ILE A 43 -0.39 -7.27 3.87
N GLN A 44 -1.46 -6.51 4.09
CA GLN A 44 -1.73 -5.26 3.40
C GLN A 44 -1.83 -4.15 4.43
N THR A 45 -1.10 -3.06 4.21
CA THR A 45 -1.24 -1.86 5.02
C THR A 45 -2.11 -0.83 4.30
N ASN A 46 -3.03 -0.22 5.03
CA ASN A 46 -3.79 0.94 4.59
C ASN A 46 -3.69 2.04 5.64
N THR A 47 -3.55 3.28 5.19
CA THR A 47 -3.62 4.48 6.02
C THR A 47 -4.87 5.24 5.62
N TYR A 48 -5.77 5.47 6.57
CA TYR A 48 -6.98 6.27 6.40
C TYR A 48 -6.89 7.50 7.29
N SER A 49 -7.61 8.57 6.96
CA SER A 49 -7.88 9.61 7.95
C SER A 49 -8.93 9.13 8.96
N LEU A 50 -8.90 9.64 10.19
CA LEU A 50 -9.96 9.38 11.17
C LEU A 50 -11.33 9.87 10.66
N LYS A 51 -11.35 10.96 9.88
CA LYS A 51 -12.57 11.47 9.24
C LYS A 51 -13.19 10.46 8.28
N GLN A 52 -12.37 9.73 7.51
CA GLN A 52 -12.84 8.63 6.67
C GLN A 52 -13.48 7.51 7.47
N TRP A 53 -12.90 7.15 8.63
CA TRP A 53 -13.50 6.16 9.53
C TRP A 53 -14.83 6.66 10.13
N GLU A 54 -14.90 7.93 10.53
CA GLU A 54 -16.10 8.54 11.10
C GLU A 54 -17.27 8.52 10.12
N ILE A 55 -17.05 9.00 8.88
CA ILE A 55 -18.12 8.96 7.89
C ILE A 55 -18.51 7.52 7.58
N ALA A 56 -17.56 6.59 7.46
CA ALA A 56 -17.83 5.17 7.16
C ALA A 56 -18.77 4.53 8.19
N ASN A 57 -18.75 5.03 9.43
CA ASN A 57 -19.49 4.55 10.58
C ASN A 57 -20.61 5.50 11.06
N CYS A 58 -20.97 6.54 10.29
CA CYS A 58 -21.96 7.55 10.72
C CYS A 58 -23.43 7.08 10.59
N GLY A 59 -23.66 5.84 10.16
CA GLY A 59 -25.00 5.29 9.94
C GLY A 59 -25.72 5.80 8.68
N LYS A 60 -25.10 6.68 7.89
CA LYS A 60 -25.67 7.21 6.65
C LYS A 60 -25.02 6.59 5.41
N LYS A 61 -25.73 6.66 4.28
CA LYS A 61 -25.16 6.36 2.96
C LYS A 61 -24.15 7.44 2.61
N ILE A 62 -22.99 7.02 2.14
CA ILE A 62 -21.89 7.89 1.72
C ILE A 62 -21.66 7.61 0.25
N ASN A 63 -21.32 8.65 -0.51
CA ASN A 63 -20.82 8.45 -1.87
C ASN A 63 -19.28 8.36 -1.86
N MET A 64 -18.72 7.88 -2.96
CA MET A 64 -17.29 7.65 -3.11
C MET A 64 -16.47 8.96 -3.13
N LYS A 65 -17.03 10.02 -3.73
CA LYS A 65 -16.38 11.33 -3.84
C LYS A 65 -16.14 11.94 -2.47
N ASP A 66 -17.16 11.97 -1.61
CA ASP A 66 -17.07 12.52 -0.26
C ASP A 66 -16.07 11.75 0.60
N PHE A 67 -15.95 10.43 0.36
CA PHE A 67 -14.99 9.60 1.07
C PHE A 67 -13.54 9.93 0.72
N PHE A 68 -13.24 10.05 -0.58
CA PHE A 68 -11.88 10.37 -1.02
C PHE A 68 -11.52 11.85 -0.85
N ALA A 69 -12.49 12.75 -0.74
CA ALA A 69 -12.24 14.15 -0.38
C ALA A 69 -11.66 14.32 1.05
N LEU A 70 -11.77 13.30 1.90
CA LEU A 70 -11.28 13.32 3.28
C LEU A 70 -9.88 12.70 3.43
N ASP A 71 -9.13 12.56 2.35
CA ASP A 71 -7.86 11.84 2.36
C ASP A 71 -6.61 12.71 2.61
N ALA A 72 -6.80 13.99 2.95
CA ALA A 72 -5.70 14.96 3.13
C ALA A 72 -4.61 14.49 4.10
N SER A 73 -4.99 13.96 5.27
CA SER A 73 -4.00 13.59 6.29
C SER A 73 -3.26 12.28 5.99
N ASN A 74 -3.87 11.38 5.20
CA ASN A 74 -3.31 10.06 4.88
C ASN A 74 -2.71 9.98 3.47
N CYS A 75 -3.05 10.89 2.56
CA CYS A 75 -2.47 10.98 1.21
C CYS A 75 -1.54 12.19 1.03
N LEU A 76 -1.57 13.16 1.94
CA LEU A 76 -0.74 14.37 1.89
C LEU A 76 -0.89 15.10 0.54
N ASP A 77 0.22 15.57 -0.04
CA ASP A 77 0.29 16.24 -1.34
C ASP A 77 0.42 15.28 -2.53
N CYS A 78 0.00 14.01 -2.38
CA CYS A 78 -0.04 13.05 -3.47
C CYS A 78 -0.80 13.62 -4.70
N PRO A 79 -0.21 13.57 -5.91
CA PRO A 79 -0.79 14.21 -7.11
C PRO A 79 -2.11 13.56 -7.58
N TYR A 80 -2.44 12.38 -7.07
CA TYR A 80 -3.67 11.65 -7.43
C TYR A 80 -4.69 11.57 -6.29
N SER A 81 -4.41 12.17 -5.13
CA SER A 81 -5.31 12.17 -3.99
C SER A 81 -6.65 12.81 -4.31
N GLY A 82 -7.68 12.48 -3.53
CA GLY A 82 -9.00 13.10 -3.68
C GLY A 82 -9.08 14.51 -3.09
N ASN A 83 -8.14 14.88 -2.22
CA ASN A 83 -8.11 16.19 -1.56
C ASN A 83 -7.34 17.26 -2.36
N SER A 84 -6.11 16.97 -2.79
CA SER A 84 -5.17 17.95 -3.35
C SER A 84 -4.72 17.61 -4.77
N GLY A 85 -4.99 16.38 -5.21
CA GLY A 85 -4.61 15.87 -6.51
C GLY A 85 -5.74 15.90 -7.54
N THR A 86 -5.54 15.17 -8.63
CA THR A 86 -6.53 15.04 -9.71
C THR A 86 -7.73 14.17 -9.32
N GLY A 87 -7.58 13.34 -8.27
CA GLY A 87 -8.54 12.31 -7.91
C GLY A 87 -8.47 11.04 -8.77
N ASP A 88 -7.46 10.89 -9.65
CA ASP A 88 -7.29 9.73 -10.53
C ASP A 88 -6.52 8.57 -9.89
N CYS A 89 -6.44 8.52 -8.55
CA CYS A 89 -5.74 7.45 -7.86
C CYS A 89 -6.30 6.09 -8.31
N TYR A 90 -5.41 5.14 -8.60
CA TYR A 90 -5.79 3.80 -9.07
C TYR A 90 -6.72 3.04 -8.09
N THR A 91 -6.81 3.50 -6.83
CA THR A 91 -7.72 2.98 -5.80
C THR A 91 -9.10 3.62 -5.80
N HIS A 92 -9.33 4.72 -6.53
CA HIS A 92 -10.61 5.42 -6.63
C HIS A 92 -11.58 4.72 -7.59
N LYS A 93 -11.74 3.40 -7.42
CA LYS A 93 -12.71 2.59 -8.17
C LYS A 93 -13.72 1.98 -7.20
N TYR A 94 -14.94 1.76 -7.68
CA TYR A 94 -16.07 1.36 -6.85
C TYR A 94 -15.81 0.11 -6.00
N GLN A 95 -15.17 -0.91 -6.57
CA GLN A 95 -14.86 -2.15 -5.85
C GLN A 95 -13.92 -1.90 -4.66
N GLN A 96 -12.83 -1.15 -4.86
CA GLN A 96 -11.88 -0.77 -3.81
C GLN A 96 -12.58 0.06 -2.73
N TYR A 97 -13.36 1.06 -3.14
CA TYR A 97 -14.16 1.88 -2.22
C TYR A 97 -15.07 1.03 -1.32
N THR A 98 -15.81 0.07 -1.88
CA THR A 98 -16.66 -0.83 -1.07
C THR A 98 -15.83 -1.70 -0.11
N GLY A 99 -14.64 -2.13 -0.54
CA GLY A 99 -13.70 -2.85 0.31
C GLY A 99 -13.18 -2.00 1.48
N PHE A 100 -12.85 -0.74 1.23
CA PHE A 100 -12.43 0.21 2.27
C PHE A 100 -13.54 0.48 3.28
N LEU A 101 -14.77 0.72 2.83
CA LEU A 101 -15.92 0.86 3.73
C LEU A 101 -16.14 -0.40 4.58
N SER A 102 -16.05 -1.58 3.98
CA SER A 102 -16.16 -2.86 4.72
C SER A 102 -15.05 -2.99 5.78
N GLN A 103 -13.82 -2.62 5.44
CA GLN A 103 -12.70 -2.64 6.37
C GLN A 103 -12.93 -1.66 7.54
N LEU A 104 -13.24 -0.40 7.25
CA LEU A 104 -13.47 0.65 8.25
C LEU A 104 -14.65 0.34 9.18
N ARG A 105 -15.77 -0.15 8.62
CA ARG A 105 -16.96 -0.55 9.42
C ARG A 105 -16.71 -1.75 10.31
N SER A 106 -15.70 -2.56 10.00
CA SER A 106 -15.30 -3.69 10.84
C SER A 106 -14.36 -3.29 12.00
N ILE A 107 -13.99 -2.02 12.10
CA ILE A 107 -13.15 -1.47 13.17
C ILE A 107 -14.07 -0.76 14.16
N LYS A 108 -14.16 -1.32 15.36
CA LYS A 108 -14.93 -0.72 16.46
C LYS A 108 -14.21 0.48 17.05
N ARG A 109 -14.97 1.42 17.60
CA ARG A 109 -14.44 2.65 18.22
C ARG A 109 -13.45 2.34 19.35
N GLU A 110 -13.69 1.30 20.17
CA GLU A 110 -12.78 0.94 21.26
C GLU A 110 -11.38 0.49 20.79
N HIS A 111 -11.21 0.13 19.52
CA HIS A 111 -9.91 -0.27 18.96
C HIS A 111 -9.10 0.91 18.41
N LEU A 112 -9.69 2.12 18.35
CA LEU A 112 -9.02 3.35 17.89
C LEU A 112 -8.08 3.90 18.98
N THR A 113 -7.15 3.07 19.41
CA THR A 113 -6.15 3.40 20.44
C THR A 113 -4.79 3.71 19.81
N PRO A 114 -3.91 4.45 20.50
CA PRO A 114 -2.55 4.71 20.04
C PRO A 114 -1.76 3.43 19.73
N PHE A 115 -0.63 3.61 19.04
CA PHE A 115 0.35 2.54 18.87
C PHE A 115 1.01 2.18 20.21
N ASN A 116 1.26 0.88 20.44
CA ASN A 116 1.90 0.38 21.65
C ASN A 116 2.64 -0.94 21.37
N GLU A 117 3.37 -1.45 22.36
CA GLU A 117 4.20 -2.66 22.20
C GLU A 117 3.41 -3.96 21.99
N ASP A 118 2.20 -4.09 22.53
CA ASP A 118 1.32 -5.22 22.23
C ASP A 118 0.96 -5.25 20.73
N LYS A 119 0.55 -4.09 20.19
CA LYS A 119 0.26 -3.95 18.77
C LYS A 119 1.49 -4.19 17.92
N ARG A 120 2.67 -3.69 18.32
CA ARG A 120 3.94 -3.98 17.64
C ARG A 120 4.16 -5.48 17.56
N THR A 121 4.13 -6.17 18.70
CA THR A 121 4.36 -7.62 18.81
C THR A 121 3.41 -8.40 17.90
N ARG A 122 2.13 -8.06 17.93
CA ARG A 122 1.12 -8.71 17.09
C ARG A 122 1.30 -8.41 15.60
N ILE A 123 1.66 -7.19 15.23
CA ILE A 123 1.97 -6.83 13.83
C ILE A 123 3.16 -7.65 13.32
N LEU A 124 4.22 -7.78 14.12
CA LEU A 124 5.41 -8.56 13.72
C LEU A 124 5.10 -10.04 13.60
N SER A 125 4.34 -10.62 14.54
CA SER A 125 3.86 -12.01 14.44
C SER A 125 2.98 -12.26 13.20
N LEU A 126 2.10 -11.32 12.86
CA LEU A 126 1.34 -11.39 11.62
C LEU A 126 2.21 -11.23 10.37
N SER A 127 3.33 -10.52 10.47
CA SER A 127 4.22 -10.24 9.34
C SER A 127 5.21 -11.37 9.04
N GLU A 128 5.55 -12.18 10.05
CA GLU A 128 6.58 -13.20 9.97
C GLU A 128 6.37 -14.21 8.82
N GLY A 129 7.37 -14.32 7.94
CA GLY A 129 7.39 -15.24 6.80
C GLY A 129 6.38 -14.92 5.71
N ARG A 130 5.69 -13.77 5.76
CA ARG A 130 4.64 -13.40 4.81
C ARG A 130 5.09 -12.28 3.88
N TYR A 131 4.46 -12.22 2.72
CA TYR A 131 4.62 -11.08 1.83
C TYR A 131 3.85 -9.88 2.37
N ILE A 132 4.51 -8.73 2.41
CA ILE A 132 3.93 -7.46 2.87
C ILE A 132 3.78 -6.49 1.69
N ARG A 133 2.54 -6.06 1.44
CA ARG A 133 2.22 -4.98 0.52
C ARG A 133 1.93 -3.71 1.32
N PHE A 134 2.94 -2.86 1.44
CA PHE A 134 2.80 -1.55 2.05
C PHE A 134 2.04 -0.60 1.12
N GLY A 135 1.19 0.26 1.68
CA GLY A 135 0.53 1.34 0.94
C GLY A 135 -0.51 0.84 -0.06
N THR A 136 -1.36 -0.11 0.35
CA THR A 136 -2.50 -0.52 -0.49
C THR A 136 -3.49 0.64 -0.68
N TYR A 137 -3.63 1.49 0.34
CA TYR A 137 -4.28 2.79 0.28
C TYR A 137 -3.60 3.75 1.28
N GLY A 138 -3.52 5.03 0.91
CA GLY A 138 -2.80 6.05 1.68
C GLY A 138 -1.27 5.94 1.56
N GLU A 139 -0.58 6.91 2.15
CA GLU A 139 0.87 7.06 2.15
C GLU A 139 1.51 6.12 3.19
N PRO A 140 2.29 5.11 2.76
CA PRO A 140 2.94 4.18 3.69
C PRO A 140 4.07 4.82 4.50
N SER A 141 4.72 5.89 4.03
CA SER A 141 5.78 6.59 4.78
C SER A 141 5.29 7.35 6.01
N LEU A 142 3.96 7.42 6.23
CA LEU A 142 3.40 7.90 7.50
C LEU A 142 3.52 6.85 8.63
N MET A 143 3.75 5.58 8.30
CA MET A 143 4.00 4.53 9.30
C MET A 143 5.42 4.67 9.83
N ASP A 144 5.58 4.70 11.16
CA ASP A 144 6.89 4.75 11.82
C ASP A 144 7.96 3.87 11.14
N ALA A 145 9.07 4.49 10.76
CA ALA A 145 10.15 3.85 10.02
C ALA A 145 10.74 2.65 10.78
N THR A 146 10.76 2.70 12.12
CA THR A 146 11.22 1.55 12.93
C THR A 146 10.28 0.36 12.77
N LEU A 147 8.96 0.57 12.81
CA LEU A 147 7.98 -0.47 12.55
C LEU A 147 8.09 -1.01 11.11
N VAL A 148 8.23 -0.15 10.10
CA VAL A 148 8.44 -0.57 8.70
C VAL A 148 9.68 -1.47 8.58
N SER A 149 10.79 -1.05 9.19
CA SER A 149 12.04 -1.83 9.25
C SER A 149 11.85 -3.20 9.87
N GLN A 150 11.20 -3.26 11.04
CA GLN A 150 10.95 -4.50 11.75
C GLN A 150 10.03 -5.44 10.96
N MET A 151 8.97 -4.90 10.35
CA MET A 151 8.06 -5.66 9.48
C MET A 151 8.80 -6.24 8.27
N ALA A 152 9.59 -5.42 7.57
CA ALA A 152 10.37 -5.86 6.41
C ALA A 152 11.38 -6.96 6.78
N ARG A 153 12.02 -6.85 7.95
CA ARG A 153 13.00 -7.83 8.44
C ARG A 153 12.41 -9.22 8.67
N VAL A 154 11.17 -9.31 9.12
CA VAL A 154 10.50 -10.60 9.38
C VAL A 154 9.69 -11.13 8.19
N ALA A 155 9.49 -10.31 7.16
CA ALA A 155 8.73 -10.68 5.97
C ALA A 155 9.48 -11.71 5.10
N SER A 156 8.75 -12.49 4.30
CA SER A 156 9.38 -13.26 3.21
C SER A 156 9.85 -12.36 2.06
N THR A 157 9.13 -11.26 1.84
CA THR A 157 9.45 -10.16 0.91
C THR A 157 8.46 -9.02 1.16
N TRP A 158 8.73 -7.83 0.61
CA TRP A 158 7.78 -6.73 0.66
C TRP A 158 7.79 -5.92 -0.62
N THR A 159 6.75 -5.12 -0.80
CA THR A 159 6.75 -4.01 -1.75
C THR A 159 6.12 -2.78 -1.14
N GLY A 160 6.64 -1.61 -1.47
CA GLY A 160 6.06 -0.33 -1.09
C GLY A 160 6.59 0.80 -1.97
N TYR A 161 5.82 1.87 -2.07
CA TYR A 161 6.20 3.07 -2.81
C TYR A 161 5.57 4.30 -2.17
N THR A 162 6.26 5.43 -2.27
CA THR A 162 5.86 6.70 -1.64
C THR A 162 5.89 7.82 -2.67
N HIS A 163 4.90 8.72 -2.61
CA HIS A 163 4.95 9.98 -3.37
C HIS A 163 5.69 11.08 -2.61
N GLN A 164 6.08 10.82 -1.37
CA GLN A 164 6.81 11.77 -0.52
C GLN A 164 8.33 11.69 -0.70
N TRP A 165 8.83 10.92 -1.67
CA TRP A 165 10.25 10.60 -1.83
C TRP A 165 11.17 11.84 -1.83
N ALA A 166 10.71 12.96 -2.40
CA ALA A 166 11.46 14.21 -2.47
C ALA A 166 11.50 15.00 -1.13
N LYS A 167 10.73 14.60 -0.11
CA LYS A 167 10.69 15.26 1.19
C LYS A 167 11.82 14.74 2.07
N ASP A 168 12.51 15.64 2.78
CA ASP A 168 13.62 15.26 3.67
C ASP A 168 13.22 14.23 4.73
N TRP A 169 12.03 14.39 5.33
CA TRP A 169 11.53 13.46 6.35
C TRP A 169 11.26 12.06 5.80
N ALA A 170 11.07 11.92 4.48
CA ALA A 170 10.78 10.65 3.84
C ALA A 170 12.05 9.94 3.35
N LYS A 171 13.22 10.60 3.31
CA LYS A 171 14.49 10.00 2.86
C LYS A 171 14.81 8.64 3.51
N PRO A 172 14.61 8.44 4.82
CA PRO A 172 14.90 7.13 5.45
C PRO A 172 14.13 5.95 4.83
N TYR A 173 12.94 6.19 4.26
CA TYR A 173 12.10 5.14 3.69
C TYR A 173 12.63 4.58 2.37
N ALA A 174 13.62 5.20 1.73
CA ALA A 174 14.29 4.65 0.54
C ALA A 174 14.83 3.22 0.78
N SER A 175 15.17 2.92 2.03
CA SER A 175 15.57 1.59 2.48
C SER A 175 14.54 0.50 2.18
N TRP A 176 13.24 0.81 2.23
CA TRP A 176 12.16 -0.18 2.11
C TRP A 176 11.17 0.10 0.98
N PHE A 177 11.04 1.36 0.55
CA PHE A 177 10.08 1.81 -0.45
C PHE A 177 10.77 2.35 -1.69
N MET A 178 10.03 2.33 -2.79
CA MET A 178 10.42 2.96 -4.05
C MET A 178 9.88 4.39 -4.12
N ALA A 179 10.56 5.28 -4.84
CA ALA A 179 9.96 6.54 -5.27
C ALA A 179 8.86 6.25 -6.30
N SER A 180 7.64 6.68 -6.04
CA SER A 180 6.55 6.62 -7.03
C SER A 180 6.67 7.84 -7.93
N VAL A 181 7.02 7.61 -9.20
CA VAL A 181 7.35 8.66 -10.19
C VAL A 181 6.62 8.41 -11.50
N HIS A 182 6.53 9.46 -12.33
CA HIS A 182 5.70 9.47 -13.55
C HIS A 182 6.46 9.95 -14.79
N THR A 183 7.74 10.32 -14.64
CA THR A 183 8.61 10.73 -15.74
C THR A 183 10.02 10.14 -15.59
N GLU A 184 10.79 10.12 -16.68
CA GLU A 184 12.20 9.71 -16.66
C GLU A 184 13.06 10.66 -15.81
N SER A 185 12.85 11.97 -15.92
CA SER A 185 13.58 12.96 -15.12
C SER A 185 13.35 12.79 -13.62
N GLU A 186 12.15 12.42 -13.18
CA GLU A 186 11.92 12.09 -11.77
C GLU A 186 12.63 10.80 -11.33
N VAL A 187 12.86 9.84 -12.24
CA VAL A 187 13.67 8.65 -11.93
C VAL A 187 15.11 9.06 -11.64
N GLU A 188 15.67 9.96 -12.43
CA GLU A 188 17.03 10.50 -12.23
C GLU A 188 17.12 11.24 -10.90
N LEU A 189 16.22 12.19 -10.64
CA LEU A 189 16.19 12.97 -9.39
C LEU A 189 16.01 12.10 -8.15
N ALA A 190 15.16 11.07 -8.21
CA ALA A 190 15.01 10.12 -7.12
C ALA A 190 16.32 9.35 -6.87
N GLY A 191 17.03 8.98 -7.94
CA GLY A 191 18.33 8.30 -7.86
C GLY A 191 19.42 9.15 -7.19
N GLU A 192 19.40 10.48 -7.37
CA GLU A 192 20.35 11.41 -6.73
C GLU A 192 20.20 11.45 -5.20
N ILE A 193 19.05 11.03 -4.67
CA ILE A 193 18.76 10.95 -3.23
C ILE A 193 18.56 9.51 -2.75
N ASP A 194 19.20 8.56 -3.43
CA ASP A 194 19.24 7.12 -3.11
C ASP A 194 17.90 6.38 -3.20
N TYR A 195 16.87 6.98 -3.79
CA TYR A 195 15.62 6.26 -4.08
C TYR A 195 15.72 5.45 -5.37
N ARG A 196 15.30 4.18 -5.30
CA ARG A 196 14.94 3.42 -6.50
C ARG A 196 13.51 3.75 -6.89
N SER A 197 13.23 3.79 -8.20
CA SER A 197 11.94 4.29 -8.69
C SER A 197 10.99 3.20 -9.16
N PHE A 198 9.71 3.41 -8.91
CA PHE A 198 8.58 2.77 -9.57
C PHE A 198 7.96 3.80 -10.52
N LEU A 199 8.23 3.65 -11.81
CA LEU A 199 7.78 4.55 -12.87
C LEU A 199 6.45 4.08 -13.45
N ALA A 200 5.38 4.83 -13.20
CA ALA A 200 4.10 4.66 -13.88
C ALA A 200 4.06 5.58 -15.11
N LYS A 201 4.07 4.99 -16.30
CA LYS A 201 4.25 5.73 -17.57
C LYS A 201 3.13 5.48 -18.56
N GLY A 202 3.01 6.33 -19.58
CA GLY A 202 2.19 6.08 -20.76
C GLY A 202 2.66 4.85 -21.54
N LYS A 203 1.79 4.29 -22.39
CA LYS A 203 2.10 3.06 -23.13
C LYS A 203 3.34 3.17 -24.01
N ASP A 204 3.48 4.32 -24.67
CA ASP A 204 4.50 4.58 -25.69
C ASP A 204 5.75 5.28 -25.13
N ASP A 205 5.71 5.70 -23.86
CA ASP A 205 6.85 6.30 -23.17
C ASP A 205 8.01 5.29 -22.97
N PRO A 206 9.26 5.75 -22.86
CA PRO A 206 10.42 4.88 -22.62
C PRO A 206 10.30 4.04 -21.34
N VAL A 207 10.86 2.83 -21.37
CA VAL A 207 11.01 2.00 -20.17
C VAL A 207 12.34 2.33 -19.51
N VAL A 208 12.30 2.66 -18.21
CA VAL A 208 13.50 2.89 -17.39
C VAL A 208 13.69 1.73 -16.42
N GLY A 209 14.84 1.06 -16.49
CA GLY A 209 15.13 -0.11 -15.65
C GLY A 209 14.41 -1.38 -16.16
N VAL A 210 13.58 -2.00 -15.32
CA VAL A 210 12.92 -3.28 -15.62
C VAL A 210 11.43 -3.07 -15.81
N ARG A 211 10.89 -3.57 -16.93
CA ARG A 211 9.43 -3.66 -17.10
C ARG A 211 8.85 -4.62 -16.06
N CYS A 212 7.85 -4.17 -15.31
CA CYS A 212 7.22 -4.94 -14.23
C CYS A 212 6.81 -6.35 -14.71
N PRO A 213 7.42 -7.43 -14.20
CA PRO A 213 7.11 -8.79 -14.67
C PRO A 213 5.66 -9.22 -14.38
N ALA A 214 5.01 -8.57 -13.41
CA ALA A 214 3.64 -8.84 -13.01
C ALA A 214 2.60 -7.98 -13.74
N SER A 215 3.02 -7.15 -14.69
CA SER A 215 2.10 -6.30 -15.44
C SER A 215 1.43 -7.04 -16.61
N LYS A 216 0.32 -6.48 -17.08
CA LYS A 216 -0.45 -7.04 -18.20
C LYS A 216 0.39 -7.04 -19.47
N GLU A 217 1.13 -5.97 -19.74
CA GLU A 217 2.00 -5.83 -20.91
C GLU A 217 3.23 -6.72 -20.87
N ALA A 218 3.61 -7.25 -19.69
CA ALA A 218 4.63 -8.29 -19.57
C ALA A 218 4.04 -9.71 -19.69
N GLY A 219 2.71 -9.86 -19.74
CA GLY A 219 2.02 -11.14 -19.81
C GLY A 219 1.95 -11.88 -18.47
N TYR A 220 1.95 -11.17 -17.34
CA TYR A 220 1.87 -11.77 -16.00
C TYR A 220 2.92 -12.86 -15.73
N LYS A 221 4.18 -12.63 -16.16
CA LYS A 221 5.31 -13.59 -16.02
C LYS A 221 5.70 -13.90 -14.57
N SER A 222 5.25 -13.09 -13.60
CA SER A 222 5.47 -13.28 -12.16
C SER A 222 4.37 -12.57 -11.38
N THR A 223 4.37 -12.72 -10.06
CA THR A 223 3.55 -11.92 -9.13
C THR A 223 4.41 -11.04 -8.24
N CYS A 224 3.83 -10.03 -7.59
CA CYS A 224 4.55 -9.17 -6.65
C CYS A 224 5.19 -9.98 -5.50
N GLU A 225 4.45 -10.96 -4.96
CA GLU A 225 4.92 -11.88 -3.92
C GLU A 225 6.19 -12.63 -4.32
N LYS A 226 6.30 -13.13 -5.56
CA LYS A 226 7.50 -13.83 -6.04
C LYS A 226 8.62 -12.89 -6.50
N CYS A 227 8.22 -11.77 -7.09
CA CYS A 227 9.11 -10.83 -7.77
C CYS A 227 9.93 -10.03 -6.75
N GLY A 228 9.27 -9.29 -5.86
CA GLY A 228 9.93 -8.50 -4.80
C GLY A 228 10.82 -7.35 -5.31
N LEU A 229 10.70 -6.90 -6.57
CA LEU A 229 11.59 -5.84 -7.09
C LEU A 229 11.34 -4.46 -6.46
N CYS A 230 10.08 -4.16 -6.06
CA CYS A 230 9.66 -2.86 -5.53
C CYS A 230 9.85 -2.74 -4.01
N SER A 231 11.02 -3.16 -3.50
CA SER A 231 11.29 -3.40 -2.08
C SER A 231 12.29 -2.41 -1.44
N GLY A 232 12.55 -1.25 -2.06
CA GLY A 232 13.57 -0.29 -1.59
C GLY A 232 15.00 -0.86 -1.53
N ILE A 233 15.98 -0.07 -1.10
CA ILE A 233 17.42 -0.42 -1.19
C ILE A 233 17.75 -1.76 -0.50
N LEU A 234 17.14 -2.06 0.64
CA LEU A 234 17.48 -3.23 1.46
C LEU A 234 16.80 -4.52 1.02
N GLY A 235 15.84 -4.46 0.10
CA GLY A 235 15.14 -5.65 -0.37
C GLY A 235 15.79 -6.32 -1.59
N LYS A 236 15.03 -7.19 -2.25
CA LYS A 236 15.53 -8.04 -3.35
C LYS A 236 15.83 -7.27 -4.65
N GLY A 237 15.11 -6.19 -4.90
CA GLY A 237 15.26 -5.42 -6.15
C GLY A 237 16.54 -4.58 -6.21
N LYS A 238 17.10 -4.44 -7.42
CA LYS A 238 18.31 -3.63 -7.68
C LYS A 238 18.14 -2.56 -8.75
N LYS A 239 16.99 -2.50 -9.41
CA LYS A 239 16.72 -1.60 -10.53
C LYS A 239 15.41 -0.84 -10.29
N ALA A 240 15.24 0.26 -11.01
CA ALA A 240 13.94 0.89 -11.19
C ALA A 240 12.98 -0.10 -11.90
N VAL A 241 11.68 0.09 -11.67
CA VAL A 241 10.62 -0.73 -12.27
C VAL A 241 9.66 0.16 -13.02
N SER A 242 9.42 -0.08 -14.31
CA SER A 242 8.39 0.63 -15.08
C SER A 242 7.13 -0.19 -15.28
N ILE A 243 5.98 0.47 -15.31
CA ILE A 243 4.69 -0.11 -15.66
C ILE A 243 3.86 0.87 -16.50
N ASN A 244 3.03 0.36 -17.40
CA ASN A 244 2.08 1.18 -18.12
C ASN A 244 0.87 1.54 -17.25
N VAL A 245 0.41 2.79 -17.34
CA VAL A 245 -0.90 3.22 -16.81
C VAL A 245 -2.02 2.65 -17.71
N HIS A 246 -3.16 2.30 -17.10
CA HIS A 246 -4.32 1.65 -17.76
C HIS A 246 -5.64 2.23 -17.27
#